data_AF-A0A4U6QIW7-F1
#
_entry.id   AF-A0A4U6QIW7-F1
#
_cell.length_a   1.000
_cell.length_b   1.000
_cell.length_c   1.000
_cell.angle_alpha   90.00
_cell.angle_beta   90.00
_cell.angle_gamma   90.00
#
_symmetry.space_group_name_H-M   'P 1'
#
loop_
_entity.id
_entity.type
_entity.pdbx_description
1 polymer ?
#
loop_
_entity_poly.entity_id
_entity_poly.type
_entity_poly.pdbx_seq_one_letter_code
_entity_poly.pdbx_strand_id
1 'polypeptide(L)'
;MITDQGVAVPDDMATALQDDQEALAAFQALRPDDQRVYVDWIGKARPTERAERLGELAQHVRTYRRREAEEHGSPHPLQNV
;
A
#
# COMPACT_ATOMS: atom_id res chain seq x y z
N MET A 1 1.49 -11.48 5.84
CA MET A 1 2.35 -10.69 6.78
C MET A 1 1.50 -9.77 7.65
N ILE A 2 1.92 -9.44 8.88
CA ILE A 2 1.33 -8.34 9.68
C ILE A 2 2.36 -7.21 9.77
N THR A 3 1.94 -5.96 9.52
CA THR A 3 2.81 -4.79 9.65
C THR A 3 3.04 -4.40 11.11
N ASP A 4 4.05 -3.56 11.37
CA ASP A 4 4.29 -2.97 12.69
C ASP A 4 3.07 -2.21 13.24
N GLN A 5 2.26 -1.64 12.34
CA GLN A 5 1.02 -0.93 12.66
C GLN A 5 -0.19 -1.88 12.82
N GLY A 6 0.02 -3.20 12.83
CA GLY A 6 -1.02 -4.21 13.08
C GLY A 6 -1.96 -4.49 11.90
N VAL A 7 -1.58 -4.11 10.67
CA VAL A 7 -2.40 -4.36 9.47
C VAL A 7 -2.02 -5.68 8.83
N ALA A 8 -3.02 -6.50 8.54
CA ALA A 8 -2.84 -7.76 7.82
C ALA A 8 -2.67 -7.51 6.31
N VAL A 9 -1.53 -7.95 5.78
CA VAL A 9 -1.15 -7.83 4.37
C VAL A 9 -1.16 -9.21 3.72
N PRO A 10 -1.86 -9.40 2.59
CA PRO A 10 -1.87 -10.65 1.81
C PRO A 10 -0.46 -11.07 1.40
N ASP A 11 -0.19 -12.37 1.29
CA ASP A 11 1.16 -12.89 1.03
C ASP A 11 1.76 -12.44 -0.31
N ASP A 12 0.93 -12.33 -1.35
CA ASP A 12 1.38 -11.82 -2.65
C ASP A 12 1.81 -10.34 -2.58
N MET A 13 1.05 -9.52 -1.83
CA MET A 13 1.38 -8.13 -1.57
C MET A 13 2.61 -7.99 -0.69
N ALA A 14 2.74 -8.84 0.33
CA ALA A 14 3.92 -8.88 1.19
C ALA A 14 5.18 -9.23 0.39
N THR A 15 5.08 -10.21 -0.51
CA THR A 15 6.17 -10.61 -1.41
C THR A 15 6.59 -9.44 -2.31
N ALA A 16 5.63 -8.76 -2.94
CA ALA A 16 5.91 -7.61 -3.81
C ALA A 16 6.57 -6.45 -3.05
N LEU A 17 6.15 -6.18 -1.80
CA LEU A 17 6.79 -5.18 -0.96
C LEU A 17 8.19 -5.61 -0.51
N GLN A 18 8.40 -6.89 -0.18
CA GLN A 18 9.70 -7.40 0.26
C GLN A 18 10.76 -7.37 -0.85
N ASP A 19 10.35 -7.51 -2.11
CA ASP A 19 11.25 -7.37 -3.27
C ASP A 19 11.81 -5.94 -3.40
N ASP A 20 11.06 -4.93 -2.95
CA ASP A 20 11.49 -3.53 -2.92
C ASP A 20 11.52 -2.97 -1.49
N GLN A 21 12.69 -3.08 -0.86
CA GLN A 21 12.88 -2.66 0.54
C GLN A 21 12.54 -1.18 0.79
N GLU A 22 12.69 -0.30 -0.20
CA GLU A 22 12.33 1.11 -0.06
C GLU A 22 10.80 1.28 0.00
N ALA A 23 10.07 0.56 -0.87
CA ALA A 23 8.62 0.52 -0.83
C ALA A 23 8.10 -0.13 0.46
N LEU A 24 8.72 -1.20 0.95
CA LEU A 24 8.37 -1.81 2.23
C LEU A 24 8.53 -0.82 3.38
N ALA A 25 9.69 -0.16 3.48
CA ALA A 25 9.94 0.84 4.52
C ALA A 25 8.97 2.01 4.41
N ALA A 26 8.63 2.43 3.19
CA ALA A 26 7.64 3.47 2.96
C ALA A 26 6.23 3.05 3.38
N PHE A 27 5.84 1.80 3.10
CA PHE A 27 4.54 1.25 3.48
C PHE A 27 4.42 1.11 4.99
N GLN A 28 5.45 0.60 5.66
CA GLN A 28 5.46 0.44 7.12
C GLN A 28 5.40 1.78 7.86
N ALA A 29 5.96 2.85 7.27
CA ALA A 29 5.89 4.19 7.82
C ALA A 29 4.50 4.85 7.67
N LEU A 30 3.59 4.27 6.87
CA LEU A 30 2.22 4.78 6.75
C LEU A 30 1.40 4.48 8.00
N ARG A 31 0.38 5.30 8.25
CA ARG A 31 -0.62 5.03 9.28
C ARG A 31 -1.41 3.76 8.94
N PRO A 32 -1.95 3.05 9.95
CA PRO A 32 -2.72 1.82 9.72
C PRO A 32 -3.92 2.03 8.78
N ASP A 33 -4.58 3.18 8.82
CA ASP A 33 -5.71 3.46 7.92
C ASP A 33 -5.28 3.58 6.45
N ASP A 34 -4.15 4.24 6.18
CA ASP A 34 -3.58 4.35 4.83
C ASP A 34 -3.12 2.97 4.32
N GLN A 35 -2.49 2.16 5.19
CA GLN A 35 -2.12 0.78 4.86
C GLN A 35 -3.33 -0.08 4.47
N ARG A 36 -4.46 0.07 5.19
CA ARG A 36 -5.69 -0.65 4.89
C ARG A 36 -6.26 -0.28 3.52
N VAL A 37 -6.13 0.98 3.08
CA VAL A 37 -6.58 1.38 1.75
C VAL A 37 -5.82 0.64 0.65
N TYR A 38 -4.51 0.49 0.78
CA TYR A 38 -3.73 -0.31 -0.18
C TYR A 38 -4.12 -1.80 -0.16
N VAL A 39 -4.29 -2.38 1.04
CA VAL A 39 -4.70 -3.78 1.17
C VAL A 39 -6.09 -4.01 0.54
N ASP A 40 -7.03 -3.10 0.79
CA ASP A 40 -8.37 -3.13 0.19
C ASP A 40 -8.33 -2.93 -1.32
N TRP A 41 -7.53 -1.98 -1.82
CA TRP A 41 -7.34 -1.75 -3.26
C TRP A 41 -6.78 -2.98 -3.98
N ILE A 42 -5.80 -3.68 -3.39
CA ILE A 42 -5.30 -4.96 -3.92
C ILE A 42 -6.37 -6.06 -3.78
N GLY A 43 -7.09 -6.10 -2.65
CA GLY A 43 -8.15 -7.07 -2.37
C GLY A 43 -9.36 -6.97 -3.32
N LYS A 44 -9.70 -5.76 -3.78
CA LYS A 44 -10.77 -5.50 -4.74
C LYS A 44 -10.37 -5.76 -6.19
N ALA A 45 -9.09 -5.97 -6.46
CA ALA A 45 -8.60 -6.25 -7.81
C ALA A 45 -9.15 -7.59 -8.32
N ARG A 46 -9.56 -7.65 -9.59
CA ARG A 46 -9.83 -8.93 -10.24
C ARG A 46 -8.52 -9.73 -10.34
N PRO A 47 -8.57 -11.07 -10.40
CA PRO A 47 -7.36 -11.89 -10.52
C PRO A 47 -6.45 -11.48 -11.70
N THR A 48 -7.04 -11.02 -12.80
CA THR A 48 -6.32 -10.54 -13.99
C THR A 48 -5.59 -9.21 -13.75
N GLU A 49 -6.15 -8.32 -12.92
CA GLU A 49 -5.61 -6.98 -12.64
C GLU A 49 -4.68 -6.96 -11.42
N ARG A 50 -4.76 -8.00 -10.58
CA ARG A 50 -4.00 -8.08 -9.33
C ARG A 50 -2.49 -7.98 -9.56
N ALA A 51 -1.99 -8.65 -10.58
CA ALA A 51 -0.56 -8.60 -10.93
C ALA A 51 -0.11 -7.20 -11.34
N GLU A 52 -0.92 -6.47 -12.12
CA GLU A 52 -0.63 -5.07 -12.48
C GLU A 52 -0.60 -4.18 -11.24
N ARG A 53 -1.64 -4.24 -10.39
CA ARG A 53 -1.70 -3.41 -9.18
C ARG A 53 -0.57 -3.71 -8.20
N LEU A 54 -0.14 -4.97 -8.09
CA LEU A 54 1.03 -5.34 -7.30
C LEU A 54 2.32 -4.72 -7.86
N GLY A 55 2.47 -4.64 -9.17
CA GLY A 55 3.58 -3.96 -9.83
C GLY A 55 3.57 -2.44 -9.59
N GLU A 56 2.38 -1.82 -9.59
CA GLU A 56 2.22 -0.39 -9.35
C GLU A 56 2.32 0.01 -7.87
N LEU A 57 2.05 -0.92 -6.95
CA LEU A 57 2.01 -0.69 -5.50
C LEU A 57 3.26 0.05 -5.00
N ALA A 58 4.45 -0.41 -5.40
CA ALA A 58 5.70 0.15 -4.94
C ALA A 58 5.87 1.63 -5.34
N GLN A 59 5.39 2.01 -6.53
CA GLN A 59 5.41 3.40 -6.99
C GLN A 59 4.39 4.27 -6.23
N HIS A 60 3.18 3.75 -6.02
CA HIS A 60 2.14 4.48 -5.31
C HIS A 60 2.54 4.79 -3.87
N VAL A 61 3.03 3.79 -3.14
CA VAL A 61 3.43 3.94 -1.73
C VAL A 61 4.56 4.95 -1.58
N ARG A 62 5.59 4.87 -2.44
CA ARG A 62 6.71 5.83 -2.41
C ARG A 62 6.27 7.25 -2.73
N THR A 63 5.40 7.40 -3.71
CA THR A 63 4.85 8.71 -4.10
C THR A 63 4.00 9.31 -2.98
N TYR A 64 3.16 8.50 -2.33
CA TYR A 64 2.32 8.96 -1.22
C TYR A 64 3.15 9.40 -0.02
N ARG A 65 4.14 8.59 0.40
CA ARG A 65 5.08 8.96 1.47
C ARG A 65 5.82 10.27 1.18
N ARG A 66 6.26 10.47 -0.06
CA ARG A 66 7.00 11.69 -0.47
C ARG A 66 6.17 12.96 -0.33
N ARG A 67 4.83 12.88 -0.43
CA ARG A 67 3.96 14.06 -0.34
C ARG A 67 3.80 14.58 1.09
N GLU A 68 4.35 13.88 2.09
CA GLU A 68 4.01 14.00 3.49
C GLU A 68 2.51 13.71 3.67
N ALA A 69 2.15 12.74 4.52
CA ALA A 69 0.76 12.44 4.79
C ALA A 69 0.16 13.63 5.54
N GLU A 70 -0.26 14.66 4.79
CA GLU A 70 -0.68 15.96 5.30
C GLU A 70 -1.55 15.75 6.54
N GLU A 71 -1.12 16.36 7.63
CA GLU A 71 -1.77 16.29 8.92
C GLU A 71 -3.19 16.87 8.74
N HIS A 72 -4.19 15.99 8.68
CA HIS A 72 -5.61 16.24 8.40
C HIS A 72 -6.08 16.21 6.93
N GLY A 73 -6.80 15.13 6.59
CA GLY A 73 -7.99 15.21 5.71
C GLY A 73 -7.80 14.95 4.22
N SER A 74 -6.57 14.84 3.70
CA SER A 74 -6.36 14.53 2.28
C SER A 74 -6.73 13.06 1.98
N PRO A 75 -7.69 12.81 1.07
CA PRO A 75 -8.13 11.44 0.75
C PRO A 75 -6.98 10.65 0.13
N HIS A 76 -6.89 9.37 0.50
CA HIS A 76 -5.87 8.49 -0.04
C HIS A 76 -6.04 8.38 -1.57
N PRO A 77 -4.97 8.44 -2.39
CA PRO A 77 -5.09 8.49 -3.85
C PRO A 77 -5.83 7.29 -4.46
N LEU A 78 -5.87 6.16 -3.73
CA LEU A 78 -6.56 4.93 -4.14
C LEU A 78 -7.97 4.77 -3.54
N GLN A 79 -8.44 5.72 -2.73
CA GLN A 79 -9.75 5.62 -2.07
C GLN A 79 -10.94 5.72 -3.04
N ASN A 80 -10.72 6.32 -4.22
CA ASN A 80 -11.75 6.53 -5.25
C ASN A 80 -11.52 5.72 -6.54
N VAL A 81 -10.54 4.80 -6.54
CA VAL A 81 -10.18 3.94 -7.69
C VAL A 81 -10.88 2.59 -7.56
#